data_AF-A0A1Y6CHW9-F1
#
_entry.id   AF-A0A1Y6CHW9-F1
#
_cell.length_a   1.000
_cell.length_b   1.000
_cell.length_c   1.000
_cell.angle_alpha   90.00
_cell.angle_beta   90.00
_cell.angle_gamma   90.00
#
_symmetry.space_group_name_H-M   'P 1'
#
loop_
_entity.id
_entity.type
_entity.pdbx_description
1 polymer ?
#
loop_
_entity_poly.entity_id
_entity_poly.type
_entity_poly.pdbx_seq_one_letter_code
_entity_poly.pdbx_strand_id
1 'polypeptide(L)'
;MLLRYKLMALFSLCCCVPYGIAKDKEDEKPEISIIQKRLFDKKREVGLALGYYPDDNFYEVYPITLNFVNHFNERYAWEVIRASYMVNKENDLKKDLEQNFGVTPSTFDEMTSHFETAFIFKPTYGKDSFLNKHIINHEGYMSLGVGVANFERQVSYGSPNTESAPTASIGIGRKYFINKAFNVSLDLKSMLIFKENNTENYIYLGVGFNYRFDLFGSMHKERSRDTSIYDYIE
;
A
#
# COMPACT_ATOMS: atom_id res chain seq x y z
N MET A 1 -7.09 24.67 17.53
CA MET A 1 -6.72 24.77 16.11
C MET A 1 -5.21 24.91 15.84
N LEU A 2 -4.32 24.90 16.85
CA LEU A 2 -2.84 25.02 16.67
C LEU A 2 -2.04 23.75 17.02
N LEU A 3 -2.72 22.66 17.40
CA LEU A 3 -2.08 21.41 17.82
C LEU A 3 -2.06 20.31 16.72
N ARG A 4 -2.57 20.62 15.53
CA ARG A 4 -2.67 19.67 14.40
C ARG A 4 -1.45 19.66 13.46
N TYR A 5 -0.53 20.61 13.60
CA TYR A 5 0.63 20.75 12.69
C TYR A 5 1.96 20.21 13.24
N LYS A 6 2.05 19.83 14.52
CA LYS A 6 3.32 19.40 15.12
C LYS A 6 3.65 17.91 14.96
N LEU A 7 2.66 17.06 14.67
CA LEU A 7 2.90 15.63 14.46
C LEU A 7 3.28 15.29 13.00
N MET A 8 3.04 16.20 12.06
CA MET A 8 3.37 16.03 10.64
C MET A 8 4.81 16.47 10.29
N ALA A 9 5.48 17.20 11.18
CA ALA A 9 6.82 17.75 10.92
C ALA A 9 7.97 16.81 11.31
N LEU A 10 7.71 15.69 12.02
CA LEU A 10 8.78 14.79 12.48
C LEU A 10 9.11 13.64 11.53
N PHE A 11 8.33 13.42 10.47
CA PHE A 11 8.58 12.37 9.47
C PHE A 11 9.16 12.88 8.14
N SER A 12 9.36 14.20 8.01
CA SER A 12 9.81 14.84 6.77
C SER A 12 11.33 15.08 6.69
N LEU A 13 12.12 14.62 7.66
CA LEU A 13 13.54 15.01 7.76
C LEU A 13 14.57 13.93 7.37
N CYS A 14 14.19 12.87 6.64
CA CYS A 14 15.12 11.78 6.28
C CYS A 14 15.27 11.47 4.77
N CYS A 15 14.79 12.35 3.87
CA CYS A 15 14.84 12.12 2.42
C CYS A 15 15.47 13.25 1.59
N CYS A 16 16.37 14.06 2.16
CA CYS A 16 17.29 14.86 1.35
C CYS A 16 18.59 14.09 1.17
N VAL A 17 18.59 13.10 0.28
CA VAL A 17 19.84 12.59 -0.30
C VAL A 17 20.29 13.66 -1.31
N PRO A 18 21.43 14.35 -1.10
CA PRO A 18 21.97 15.18 -2.15
C PRO A 18 22.34 14.27 -3.33
N TYR A 19 21.87 14.62 -4.53
CA TYR A 19 22.41 14.12 -5.79
C TYR A 19 23.89 14.53 -5.87
N GLY A 20 24.76 13.74 -5.25
CA GLY A 20 26.20 13.85 -5.42
C GLY A 20 26.58 13.28 -6.77
N ILE A 21 26.76 14.14 -7.77
CA ILE A 21 27.50 13.78 -8.99
C ILE A 21 28.98 13.75 -8.56
N ALA A 22 29.42 12.66 -7.95
CA ALA A 22 30.83 12.38 -7.75
C ALA A 22 31.39 11.89 -9.09
N LYS A 23 32.08 12.78 -9.80
CA LYS A 23 32.81 12.47 -11.02
C LYS A 23 34.28 12.25 -10.64
N ASP A 24 34.58 11.11 -10.03
CA ASP A 24 35.97 10.65 -9.92
C ASP A 24 36.32 9.86 -11.19
N LYS A 25 37.23 10.43 -11.97
CA LYS A 25 37.95 9.73 -13.03
C LYS A 25 39.15 9.05 -12.36
N GLU A 26 39.09 7.75 -12.14
CA GLU A 26 40.28 6.95 -11.85
C GLU A 26 40.10 5.51 -12.35
N ASP A 27 41.03 5.12 -13.24
CA ASP A 27 41.39 3.79 -13.74
C ASP A 27 40.29 2.84 -14.28
N GLU A 28 40.24 2.74 -15.61
CA GLU A 28 39.52 1.71 -16.38
C GLU A 28 40.07 0.29 -16.11
N LYS A 29 39.75 -0.26 -14.95
CA LYS A 29 39.55 -1.71 -14.83
C LYS A 29 38.21 -2.02 -15.50
N PRO A 30 38.07 -3.11 -16.27
CA PRO A 30 36.76 -3.50 -16.76
C PRO A 30 35.86 -3.72 -15.55
N GLU A 31 34.96 -2.77 -15.31
CA GLU A 31 34.02 -2.84 -14.20
C GLU A 31 33.06 -3.97 -14.57
N ILE A 32 33.30 -5.15 -14.01
CA ILE A 32 32.42 -6.31 -14.18
C ILE A 32 31.13 -5.96 -13.44
N SER A 33 30.20 -5.30 -14.15
CA SER A 33 28.87 -5.02 -13.61
C SER A 33 28.06 -6.32 -13.61
N ILE A 34 28.04 -6.99 -12.47
CA ILE A 34 27.16 -8.14 -12.28
C ILE A 34 25.77 -7.57 -12.03
N ILE A 35 24.93 -7.49 -13.07
CA ILE A 35 23.51 -7.16 -12.91
C ILE A 35 22.87 -8.31 -12.13
N GLN A 36 22.73 -8.14 -10.82
CA GLN A 36 22.11 -9.14 -9.98
C GLN A 36 20.60 -9.19 -10.26
N LYS A 37 20.16 -10.36 -10.75
CA LYS A 37 18.73 -10.64 -10.94
C LYS A 37 17.96 -10.60 -9.63
N ARG A 38 16.68 -10.29 -9.74
CA ARG A 38 15.76 -10.18 -8.63
C ARG A 38 15.54 -11.53 -7.95
N LEU A 39 15.76 -11.59 -6.63
CA LEU A 39 15.70 -12.85 -5.88
C LEU A 39 14.26 -13.32 -5.59
N PHE A 40 13.29 -12.41 -5.62
CA PHE A 40 11.91 -12.64 -5.17
C PHE A 40 10.91 -12.44 -6.30
N ASP A 41 10.74 -13.45 -7.14
CA ASP A 41 9.88 -13.39 -8.32
C ASP A 41 8.86 -14.55 -8.35
N LYS A 42 7.76 -14.35 -7.62
CA LYS A 42 6.58 -15.23 -7.61
C LYS A 42 5.40 -14.55 -8.30
N LYS A 43 4.60 -15.35 -9.01
CA LYS A 43 3.48 -14.92 -9.86
C LYS A 43 2.28 -14.41 -9.09
N ARG A 44 2.01 -14.95 -7.90
CA ARG A 44 0.79 -14.63 -7.15
C ARG A 44 1.12 -14.29 -5.71
N GLU A 45 0.30 -13.40 -5.16
CA GLU A 45 0.39 -12.94 -3.79
C GLU A 45 -1.01 -12.77 -3.22
N VAL A 46 -1.23 -13.28 -2.01
CA VAL A 46 -2.41 -13.02 -1.19
C VAL A 46 -1.96 -12.29 0.05
N GLY A 47 -2.64 -11.19 0.37
CA GLY A 47 -2.32 -10.35 1.50
C GLY A 47 -3.48 -10.17 2.45
N LEU A 48 -3.13 -10.04 3.73
CA LEU A 48 -4.00 -9.52 4.78
C LEU A 48 -3.34 -8.25 5.31
N ALA A 49 -4.06 -7.14 5.31
CA ALA A 49 -3.58 -5.86 5.81
C ALA A 49 -4.52 -5.27 6.85
N LEU A 50 -3.92 -4.57 7.80
CA LEU A 50 -4.63 -3.71 8.73
C LEU A 50 -4.26 -2.28 8.39
N GLY A 51 -5.22 -1.37 8.46
CA GLY A 51 -4.95 0.03 8.22
C GLY A 51 -5.69 0.97 9.13
N TYR A 52 -5.55 2.26 8.80
CA TYR A 52 -6.08 3.37 9.56
C TYR A 52 -6.38 4.53 8.61
N TYR A 53 -7.58 5.11 8.75
CA TYR A 53 -7.95 6.37 8.09
C TYR A 53 -7.92 7.51 9.12
N PRO A 54 -6.90 8.39 9.09
CA PRO A 54 -6.76 9.47 10.06
C PRO A 54 -7.66 10.69 9.77
N ASP A 55 -8.42 10.68 8.67
CA ASP A 55 -9.06 11.88 8.11
C ASP A 55 -10.53 12.10 8.56
N ASP A 56 -11.06 11.23 9.42
CA ASP A 56 -12.41 11.38 9.95
C ASP A 56 -12.39 12.07 11.33
N ASN A 57 -13.13 13.17 11.46
CA ASN A 57 -13.22 13.94 12.71
C ASN A 57 -14.16 13.29 13.74
N PHE A 58 -14.98 12.32 13.35
CA PHE A 58 -16.06 11.74 14.16
C PHE A 58 -15.87 10.24 14.44
N TYR A 59 -15.08 9.54 13.63
CA TYR A 59 -14.79 8.11 13.81
C TYR A 59 -13.31 7.79 13.66
N GLU A 60 -12.82 6.85 14.45
CA GLU A 60 -11.56 6.17 14.14
C GLU A 60 -11.89 4.92 13.32
N VAL A 61 -11.45 4.88 12.07
CA VAL A 61 -11.75 3.77 11.16
C VAL A 61 -10.52 2.89 10.97
N TYR A 62 -10.66 1.63 11.32
CA TYR A 62 -9.63 0.60 11.22
C TYR A 62 -10.02 -0.45 10.17
N PRO A 63 -9.64 -0.27 8.90
CA PRO A 63 -9.87 -1.25 7.84
C PRO A 63 -9.10 -2.56 8.05
N ILE A 64 -9.80 -3.67 7.89
CA ILE A 64 -9.22 -5.00 7.69
C ILE A 64 -9.35 -5.32 6.20
N THR A 65 -8.22 -5.52 5.53
CA THR A 65 -8.17 -5.70 4.08
C THR A 65 -7.63 -7.06 3.69
N LEU A 66 -8.29 -7.72 2.74
CA LEU A 66 -7.75 -8.84 1.99
C LEU A 66 -7.43 -8.40 0.56
N ASN A 67 -6.29 -8.82 0.02
CA ASN A 67 -5.91 -8.54 -1.35
C ASN A 67 -5.42 -9.79 -2.10
N PHE A 68 -5.58 -9.77 -3.41
CA PHE A 68 -5.00 -10.74 -4.33
C PHE A 68 -4.31 -10.03 -5.47
N VAL A 69 -3.00 -10.27 -5.60
CA VAL A 69 -2.14 -9.62 -6.59
C VAL A 69 -1.58 -10.67 -7.54
N ASN A 70 -1.75 -10.42 -8.83
CA ASN A 70 -1.13 -11.18 -9.90
C ASN A 70 0.03 -10.38 -10.51
N HIS A 71 1.23 -10.92 -10.45
CA HIS A 71 2.43 -10.32 -11.02
C HIS A 71 2.61 -10.81 -12.46
N PHE A 72 2.65 -9.87 -13.41
CA PHE A 72 2.91 -10.19 -14.80
C PHE A 72 4.41 -10.30 -15.08
N ASN A 73 5.19 -9.39 -14.50
CA ASN A 73 6.64 -9.36 -14.59
C ASN A 73 7.23 -8.63 -13.37
N GLU A 74 8.54 -8.39 -13.38
CA GLU A 74 9.25 -7.72 -12.28
C GLU A 74 8.76 -6.28 -12.03
N ARG A 75 8.22 -5.59 -13.04
CA ARG A 75 7.83 -4.16 -13.00
C ARG A 75 6.34 -3.92 -12.87
N TYR A 76 5.50 -4.85 -13.31
CA TYR A 76 4.06 -4.66 -13.39
C TYR A 76 3.33 -5.81 -12.71
N ALA A 77 2.28 -5.44 -12.00
CA ALA A 77 1.35 -6.36 -11.38
C ALA A 77 -0.05 -5.77 -11.40
N TRP A 78 -1.03 -6.62 -11.13
CA TRP A 78 -2.42 -6.25 -11.04
C TRP A 78 -2.97 -6.78 -9.72
N GLU A 79 -3.41 -5.87 -8.86
CA GLU A 79 -4.26 -6.17 -7.71
C GLU A 79 -5.66 -6.43 -8.25
N VAL A 80 -5.97 -7.71 -8.46
CA VAL A 80 -7.24 -8.14 -9.06
C VAL A 80 -8.39 -7.69 -8.17
N ILE A 81 -8.24 -7.88 -6.86
CA ILE A 81 -9.22 -7.47 -5.88
C ILE A 81 -8.52 -7.09 -4.57
N ARG A 82 -9.01 -6.01 -3.98
CA ARG A 82 -8.75 -5.56 -2.62
C ARG A 82 -10.09 -5.34 -1.95
N ALA A 83 -10.43 -6.18 -0.99
CA ALA A 83 -11.66 -6.11 -0.22
C ALA A 83 -11.33 -5.64 1.19
N SER A 84 -11.90 -4.51 1.60
CA SER A 84 -11.69 -3.93 2.92
C SER A 84 -13.00 -3.86 3.68
N TYR A 85 -12.99 -4.36 4.90
CA TYR A 85 -14.08 -4.21 5.87
C TYR A 85 -13.68 -3.18 6.92
N MET A 86 -14.54 -2.21 7.16
CA MET A 86 -14.26 -1.09 8.05
C MET A 86 -14.72 -1.42 9.46
N VAL A 87 -13.79 -1.41 10.42
CA VAL A 87 -14.12 -1.46 11.85
C VAL A 87 -14.13 -0.04 12.37
N ASN A 88 -15.33 0.52 12.53
CA ASN A 88 -15.53 1.89 13.00
C ASN A 88 -15.60 1.91 14.53
N LYS A 89 -14.82 2.79 15.15
CA LYS A 89 -14.90 3.09 16.57
C LYS A 89 -15.34 4.55 16.73
N GLU A 90 -16.40 4.76 17.49
CA GLU A 90 -16.92 6.10 17.77
C GLU A 90 -15.88 6.93 18.54
N ASN A 91 -15.58 8.14 18.07
CA ASN A 91 -14.70 9.06 18.79
C ASN A 91 -15.39 9.63 20.03
N ASP A 92 -14.59 9.94 21.05
CA ASP A 92 -15.06 10.60 22.28
C ASP A 92 -15.67 12.00 22.00
N LEU A 93 -15.34 12.62 20.86
CA LEU A 93 -15.95 13.88 20.41
C LEU A 93 -17.44 13.74 20.08
N LYS A 94 -17.87 12.60 19.50
CA LYS A 94 -19.29 12.29 19.25
C LYS A 94 -20.02 12.12 20.58
N LYS A 95 -19.41 11.38 21.51
CA LYS A 95 -19.95 11.20 22.87
C LYS A 95 -20.10 12.54 23.60
N ASP A 96 -19.12 13.42 23.50
CA ASP A 96 -19.20 14.74 24.13
C ASP A 96 -20.26 15.65 23.47
N LEU A 97 -20.41 15.60 22.14
CA LEU A 97 -21.47 16.35 21.43
C LEU A 97 -22.88 15.84 21.76
N GLU A 98 -23.04 14.52 21.87
CA GLU A 98 -24.32 13.88 22.21
C GLU A 98 -24.65 14.02 23.71
N GLN A 99 -23.67 13.83 24.59
CA GLN A 99 -23.90 13.84 26.05
C GLN A 99 -23.88 15.24 26.65
N ASN A 100 -23.03 16.16 26.17
CA ASN A 100 -22.89 17.50 26.77
C ASN A 100 -23.64 18.59 26.02
N PHE A 101 -23.85 18.45 24.70
CA PHE A 101 -24.50 19.49 23.89
C PHE A 101 -25.87 19.08 23.34
N GLY A 102 -26.26 17.80 23.42
CA GLY A 102 -27.56 17.32 22.96
C GLY A 102 -27.80 17.53 21.46
N VAL A 103 -26.73 17.78 20.69
CA VAL A 103 -26.79 17.97 19.24
C VAL A 103 -26.31 16.68 18.60
N THR A 104 -27.26 15.81 18.24
CA THR A 104 -26.97 14.66 17.38
C THR A 104 -26.93 15.16 15.94
N PRO A 105 -25.80 15.09 15.22
CA PRO A 105 -25.77 15.38 13.79
C PRO A 105 -26.78 14.48 13.07
N SER A 106 -27.57 15.06 12.16
CA SER A 106 -28.75 14.41 11.59
C SER A 106 -28.46 13.18 10.71
N THR A 107 -27.21 12.98 10.28
CA THR A 107 -26.77 11.86 9.44
C THR A 107 -25.26 11.62 9.60
N PHE A 108 -24.88 10.40 9.97
CA PHE A 108 -23.50 9.93 9.84
C PHE A 108 -23.46 8.89 8.71
N ASP A 109 -22.63 9.15 7.70
CA ASP A 109 -22.36 8.18 6.62
C ASP A 109 -21.14 7.37 7.02
N GLU A 110 -21.37 6.15 7.49
CA GLU A 110 -20.29 5.25 7.89
C GLU A 110 -19.91 4.35 6.72
N MET A 111 -18.65 4.43 6.26
CA MET A 111 -18.14 3.47 5.28
C MET A 111 -18.06 2.09 5.94
N THR A 112 -18.68 1.08 5.35
CA THR A 112 -18.72 -0.29 5.90
C THR A 112 -17.82 -1.25 5.14
N SER A 113 -17.81 -1.14 3.81
CA SER A 113 -16.97 -1.98 2.96
C SER A 113 -16.47 -1.23 1.74
N HIS A 114 -15.30 -1.62 1.26
CA HIS A 114 -14.67 -1.05 0.08
C HIS A 114 -14.03 -2.14 -0.76
N PHE A 115 -14.31 -2.12 -2.07
CA PHE A 115 -13.77 -3.06 -3.03
C PHE A 115 -13.02 -2.28 -4.12
N GLU A 116 -11.78 -2.64 -4.40
CA GLU A 116 -10.91 -1.97 -5.34
C GLU A 116 -10.17 -2.97 -6.21
N THR A 117 -9.90 -2.58 -7.45
CA THR A 117 -8.91 -3.23 -8.32
C THR A 117 -7.87 -2.19 -8.73
N ALA A 118 -6.60 -2.56 -8.78
CA ALA A 118 -5.52 -1.60 -9.00
C ALA A 118 -4.39 -2.13 -9.86
N PHE A 119 -3.89 -1.30 -10.77
CA PHE A 119 -2.64 -1.54 -11.47
C PHE A 119 -1.48 -1.17 -10.56
N ILE A 120 -0.46 -2.03 -10.49
CA ILE A 120 0.73 -1.84 -9.67
C ILE A 120 1.96 -1.72 -10.55
N PHE A 121 2.69 -0.62 -10.38
CA PHE A 121 3.99 -0.39 -10.99
C PHE A 121 5.10 -0.42 -9.93
N LYS A 122 6.17 -1.15 -10.20
CA LYS A 122 7.27 -1.45 -9.27
C LYS A 122 8.58 -0.86 -9.80
N PRO A 123 8.83 0.44 -9.59
CA PRO A 123 10.02 1.09 -10.13
C PRO A 123 11.32 0.70 -9.43
N THR A 124 11.25 0.26 -8.18
CA THR A 124 12.44 0.12 -7.33
C THR A 124 12.52 -1.24 -6.66
N TYR A 125 13.72 -1.79 -6.63
CA TYR A 125 14.06 -3.00 -5.88
C TYR A 125 15.47 -2.82 -5.30
N GLY A 126 15.64 -3.12 -4.03
CA GLY A 126 16.88 -2.82 -3.32
C GLY A 126 17.16 -3.77 -2.17
N LYS A 127 18.35 -3.59 -1.59
CA LYS A 127 18.81 -4.32 -0.41
C LYS A 127 19.34 -3.31 0.59
N ASP A 128 18.81 -3.37 1.80
CA ASP A 128 19.28 -2.56 2.91
C ASP A 128 20.04 -3.43 3.90
N SER A 129 21.17 -2.91 4.37
CA SER A 129 21.90 -3.50 5.49
C SER A 129 21.32 -2.96 6.79
N PHE A 130 20.67 -3.82 7.56
CA PHE A 130 20.19 -3.50 8.89
C PHE A 130 21.26 -3.85 9.93
N LEU A 131 21.74 -2.82 10.64
CA LEU A 131 22.75 -2.91 11.70
C LEU A 131 24.06 -3.62 11.26
N ASN A 132 24.42 -3.54 9.98
CA ASN A 132 25.59 -4.21 9.40
C ASN A 132 25.64 -5.73 9.63
N LYS A 133 24.49 -6.35 9.94
CA LYS A 133 24.38 -7.78 10.26
C LYS A 133 23.35 -8.51 9.42
N HIS A 134 22.26 -7.84 9.05
CA HIS A 134 21.15 -8.46 8.33
C HIS A 134 20.89 -7.72 7.02
N ILE A 135 20.78 -8.46 5.92
CA ILE A 135 20.43 -7.87 4.63
C ILE A 135 18.92 -8.08 4.42
N ILE A 136 18.17 -6.98 4.34
CA ILE A 136 16.73 -7.00 4.08
C ILE A 136 16.52 -6.55 2.64
N ASN A 137 15.73 -7.31 1.88
CA ASN A 137 15.39 -6.93 0.51
C ASN A 137 14.06 -6.18 0.54
N HIS A 138 13.95 -5.13 -0.27
CA HIS A 138 12.73 -4.34 -0.36
C HIS A 138 12.32 -4.05 -1.80
N GLU A 139 11.04 -3.78 -2.00
CA GLU A 139 10.44 -3.33 -3.27
C GLU A 139 9.58 -2.10 -3.00
N GLY A 140 9.82 -1.01 -3.73
CA GLY A 140 8.90 0.11 -3.76
C GLY A 140 7.93 -0.02 -4.92
N TYR A 141 6.66 0.29 -4.69
CA TYR A 141 5.62 0.25 -5.71
C TYR A 141 4.69 1.46 -5.64
N MET A 142 4.02 1.70 -6.74
CA MET A 142 2.93 2.66 -6.89
C MET A 142 1.71 1.90 -7.40
N SER A 143 0.52 2.29 -6.95
CA SER A 143 -0.75 1.69 -7.34
C SER A 143 -1.70 2.76 -7.86
N LEU A 144 -2.42 2.46 -8.93
CA LEU A 144 -3.53 3.27 -9.44
C LEU A 144 -4.75 2.37 -9.59
N GLY A 145 -5.82 2.68 -8.87
CA GLY A 145 -6.99 1.81 -8.78
C GLY A 145 -8.30 2.54 -8.92
N VAL A 146 -9.33 1.73 -9.13
CA VAL A 146 -10.74 2.14 -9.12
C VAL A 146 -11.54 1.11 -8.36
N GLY A 147 -12.64 1.52 -7.77
CA GLY A 147 -13.41 0.66 -6.89
C GLY A 147 -14.78 1.22 -6.55
N VAL A 148 -15.42 0.58 -5.58
CA VAL A 148 -16.71 0.99 -5.02
C VAL A 148 -16.64 0.94 -3.50
N ALA A 149 -17.13 1.99 -2.85
CA ALA A 149 -17.30 2.06 -1.40
C ALA A 149 -18.79 1.98 -1.07
N ASN A 150 -19.14 1.17 -0.07
CA ASN A 150 -20.49 1.08 0.46
C ASN A 150 -20.56 1.81 1.80
N PHE A 151 -21.63 2.56 1.98
CA PHE A 151 -21.93 3.35 3.16
C PHE A 151 -23.24 2.87 3.76
N GLU A 152 -23.30 2.79 5.07
CA GLU A 152 -24.55 2.64 5.82
C GLU A 152 -24.88 3.97 6.47
N ARG A 153 -26.05 4.52 6.13
CA ARG A 153 -26.57 5.73 6.74
C ARG A 153 -27.46 5.35 7.91
N GLN A 154 -27.01 5.63 9.13
CA GLN A 154 -27.85 5.49 10.33
C GLN A 154 -28.68 6.77 10.51
N VAL A 155 -30.00 6.63 10.44
CA VAL A 155 -30.96 7.74 10.65
C VAL A 155 -31.70 7.49 11.97
N SER A 156 -31.83 8.53 12.82
CA SER A 156 -32.50 8.41 14.13
C SER A 156 -34.00 8.08 14.04
N TYR A 157 -34.62 8.29 12.88
CA TYR A 157 -36.00 7.89 12.57
C TYR A 157 -36.07 7.40 11.11
N GLY A 158 -35.92 6.09 10.87
CA GLY A 158 -36.08 5.48 9.54
C GLY A 158 -35.35 4.16 9.36
N SER A 159 -35.63 3.46 8.26
CA SER A 159 -34.88 2.25 7.86
C SER A 159 -33.46 2.64 7.38
N PRO A 160 -32.42 1.87 7.72
CA PRO A 160 -31.07 2.11 7.24
C PRO A 160 -31.03 2.01 5.72
N ASN A 161 -30.43 3.01 5.08
CA ASN A 161 -30.19 3.02 3.64
C ASN A 161 -28.72 2.74 3.36
N THR A 162 -28.45 1.82 2.44
CA THR A 162 -27.11 1.54 1.93
C THR A 162 -26.88 2.36 0.66
N GLU A 163 -25.81 3.16 0.64
CA GLU A 163 -25.41 3.95 -0.53
C GLU A 163 -24.07 3.41 -1.05
N SER A 164 -23.95 3.23 -2.37
CA SER A 164 -22.71 2.80 -3.01
C SER A 164 -22.16 3.93 -3.86
N ALA A 165 -20.89 4.29 -3.64
CA ALA A 165 -20.21 5.35 -4.39
C ALA A 165 -18.99 4.80 -5.13
N PRO A 166 -18.77 5.20 -6.40
CA PRO A 166 -17.54 4.86 -7.11
C PRO A 166 -16.34 5.58 -6.49
N THR A 167 -15.18 4.92 -6.54
CA THR A 167 -13.92 5.40 -5.96
C THR A 167 -12.80 5.31 -6.98
N ALA A 168 -11.86 6.24 -6.89
CA ALA A 168 -10.57 6.19 -7.57
C ALA A 168 -9.45 6.32 -6.54
N SER A 169 -8.38 5.57 -6.68
CA SER A 169 -7.30 5.51 -5.70
C SER A 169 -5.95 5.67 -6.37
N ILE A 170 -5.04 6.35 -5.67
CA ILE A 170 -3.61 6.37 -6.00
C ILE A 170 -2.84 6.02 -4.74
N GLY A 171 -1.82 5.20 -4.86
CA GLY A 171 -1.07 4.72 -3.72
C GLY A 171 0.39 4.56 -4.00
N ILE A 172 1.17 4.61 -2.92
CA ILE A 172 2.56 4.23 -2.88
C ILE A 172 2.75 3.25 -1.74
N GLY A 173 3.69 2.33 -1.90
CA GLY A 173 3.97 1.38 -0.85
C GLY A 173 5.35 0.79 -0.96
N ARG A 174 5.73 0.07 0.08
CA ARG A 174 7.00 -0.64 0.15
C ARG A 174 6.81 -2.00 0.77
N LYS A 175 7.33 -3.04 0.11
CA LYS A 175 7.35 -4.42 0.61
C LYS A 175 8.74 -4.75 1.13
N TYR A 176 8.82 -5.36 2.30
CA TYR A 176 10.03 -5.91 2.89
C TYR A 176 9.93 -7.43 2.90
N PHE A 177 10.89 -8.09 2.25
CA PHE A 177 10.89 -9.54 2.10
C PHE A 177 11.58 -10.19 3.30
N ILE A 178 10.79 -10.94 4.09
CA ILE A 178 11.31 -11.78 5.18
C ILE A 178 11.91 -13.06 4.59
N ASN A 179 11.21 -13.68 3.65
CA ASN A 179 11.70 -14.85 2.91
C ASN A 179 11.06 -14.91 1.51
N LYS A 180 11.30 -16.01 0.78
CA LYS A 180 10.76 -16.18 -0.59
C LYS A 180 9.23 -16.30 -0.66
N ALA A 181 8.59 -16.62 0.47
CA ALA A 181 7.15 -16.81 0.55
C ALA A 181 6.44 -15.64 1.24
N PHE A 182 7.08 -14.93 2.17
CA PHE A 182 6.41 -13.94 3.01
C PHE A 182 7.07 -12.57 2.88
N ASN A 183 6.23 -11.54 2.80
CA ASN A 183 6.64 -10.16 2.84
C ASN A 183 5.70 -9.33 3.72
N VAL A 184 6.23 -8.25 4.27
CA VAL A 184 5.46 -7.24 4.99
C VAL A 184 5.37 -6.00 4.11
N SER A 185 4.16 -5.48 3.86
CA SER A 185 3.95 -4.26 3.09
C SER A 185 3.60 -3.10 3.99
N LEU A 186 4.07 -1.92 3.61
CA LEU A 186 3.63 -0.63 4.13
C LEU A 186 2.96 0.11 2.99
N ASP A 187 1.71 0.51 3.19
CA ASP A 187 0.83 1.05 2.17
C ASP A 187 0.39 2.45 2.58
N LEU A 188 0.51 3.40 1.66
CA LEU A 188 -0.08 4.73 1.77
C LEU A 188 -0.93 4.96 0.53
N LYS A 189 -2.25 5.07 0.68
CA LYS A 189 -3.16 5.33 -0.43
C LYS A 189 -3.96 6.61 -0.19
N SER A 190 -4.21 7.37 -1.25
CA SER A 190 -5.19 8.44 -1.30
C SER A 190 -6.36 7.95 -2.15
N MET A 191 -7.57 8.00 -1.60
CA MET A 191 -8.80 7.56 -2.24
C MET A 191 -9.73 8.75 -2.42
N LEU A 192 -10.24 8.91 -3.64
CA LEU A 192 -11.27 9.86 -4.01
C LEU A 192 -12.59 9.10 -4.09
N ILE A 193 -13.58 9.56 -3.35
CA ILE A 193 -14.94 9.01 -3.35
C ILE A 193 -15.86 10.01 -4.01
N PHE A 194 -16.51 9.61 -5.09
CA PHE A 194 -17.44 10.45 -5.84
C PHE A 194 -18.86 10.17 -5.35
N LYS A 195 -19.31 10.94 -4.36
CA LYS A 195 -20.72 10.94 -3.92
C LYS A 195 -21.54 11.86 -4.83
N GLU A 196 -22.86 11.71 -4.86
CA GLU A 196 -23.75 12.48 -5.74
C GLU A 196 -23.60 14.01 -5.56
N ASN A 197 -23.34 14.46 -4.33
CA ASN A 197 -23.29 15.88 -3.98
C ASN A 197 -21.89 16.43 -3.70
N ASN A 198 -20.89 15.56 -3.45
CA ASN A 198 -19.55 16.00 -3.08
C ASN A 198 -18.48 14.95 -3.43
N THR A 199 -17.25 15.41 -3.65
CA THR A 199 -16.07 14.54 -3.75
C THR A 199 -15.28 14.60 -2.45
N GLU A 200 -15.12 13.47 -1.79
CA GLU A 200 -14.34 13.35 -0.56
C GLU A 200 -12.99 12.69 -0.85
N ASN A 201 -11.94 13.13 -0.15
CA ASN A 201 -10.63 12.50 -0.18
C ASN A 201 -10.40 11.79 1.15
N TYR A 202 -9.87 10.57 1.10
CA TYR A 202 -9.49 9.79 2.26
C TYR A 202 -8.04 9.32 2.11
N ILE A 203 -7.26 9.45 3.17
CA ILE A 203 -5.91 8.91 3.24
C ILE A 203 -5.95 7.60 4.02
N TYR A 204 -5.41 6.53 3.44
CA TYR A 204 -5.25 5.22 4.04
C TYR A 204 -3.79 4.98 4.37
N LEU A 205 -3.52 4.57 5.60
CA LEU A 205 -2.24 4.03 6.05
C LEU A 205 -2.43 2.56 6.38
N GLY A 206 -1.58 1.68 5.84
CA GLY A 206 -1.74 0.23 6.02
C GLY A 206 -0.42 -0.49 6.28
N VAL A 207 -0.52 -1.57 7.06
CA VAL A 207 0.52 -2.58 7.21
C VAL A 207 -0.05 -3.92 6.79
N GLY A 208 0.57 -4.55 5.80
CA GLY A 208 0.16 -5.82 5.23
C GLY A 208 1.13 -6.95 5.54
N PHE A 209 0.60 -8.15 5.69
CA PHE A 209 1.34 -9.40 5.66
C PHE A 209 0.89 -10.21 4.45
N ASN A 210 1.83 -10.52 3.57
CA ASN A 210 1.52 -11.10 2.28
C ASN A 210 2.26 -12.42 2.05
N TYR A 211 1.53 -13.42 1.57
CA TYR A 211 2.01 -14.73 1.20
C TYR A 211 2.07 -14.87 -0.33
N ARG A 212 3.24 -15.24 -0.84
CA ARG A 212 3.57 -15.38 -2.26
C ARG A 212 3.73 -16.85 -2.63
N PHE A 213 3.10 -17.25 -3.73
CA PHE A 213 3.11 -18.63 -4.21
C PHE A 213 3.12 -18.72 -5.75
N ASP A 214 3.58 -19.88 -6.23
CA ASP A 214 3.60 -20.26 -7.64
C ASP A 214 2.87 -21.59 -7.79
N LEU A 215 1.66 -21.58 -8.36
CA LEU A 215 0.91 -22.82 -8.63
C LEU A 215 1.35 -23.49 -9.94
N PHE A 216 1.95 -22.74 -10.87
CA PHE A 216 2.24 -23.18 -12.25
C PHE A 216 3.63 -22.75 -12.73
N GLY A 217 4.64 -22.87 -11.86
CA GLY A 217 6.04 -22.57 -12.16
C GLY A 217 6.45 -21.11 -11.95
N SER A 218 7.71 -20.91 -11.61
CA SER A 218 8.34 -19.60 -11.39
C SER A 218 8.31 -18.72 -12.65
N MET A 219 8.37 -17.39 -12.49
CA MET A 219 8.53 -16.45 -13.60
C MET A 219 9.87 -16.63 -14.33
N HIS A 220 10.88 -17.20 -13.67
CA HIS A 220 12.10 -17.64 -14.31
C HIS A 220 12.16 -19.16 -14.41
N LYS A 221 12.33 -19.65 -15.64
CA LYS A 221 12.78 -21.02 -15.90
C LYS A 221 14.20 -21.08 -15.35
N GLU A 222 14.47 -21.92 -14.34
CA GLU A 222 15.86 -22.18 -13.91
C GLU A 222 16.65 -22.58 -15.15
N ARG A 223 17.56 -21.69 -15.58
CA ARG A 223 18.53 -22.06 -16.61
C ARG A 223 19.44 -23.07 -15.92
N SER A 224 19.46 -24.30 -16.43
CA SER A 224 20.37 -25.35 -15.96
C SER A 224 21.77 -24.78 -15.76
N ARG A 225 22.44 -25.18 -14.68
CA ARG A 225 23.79 -24.79 -14.27
C ARG A 225 24.92 -25.15 -15.27
N ASP A 226 24.59 -25.43 -16.53
CA ASP A 226 25.53 -25.85 -17.57
C ASP A 226 25.81 -24.78 -18.64
N THR A 227 25.26 -23.57 -18.53
CA THR A 227 25.66 -22.48 -19.44
C THR A 227 26.93 -21.82 -18.93
N SER A 228 28.01 -22.42 -19.42
CA SER A 228 29.42 -22.02 -19.31
C SER A 228 29.64 -20.53 -19.56
N ILE A 229 30.69 -19.99 -18.93
CA ILE A 229 31.21 -18.62 -18.98
C ILE A 229 31.50 -18.14 -20.43
N TYR A 230 31.46 -19.02 -21.42
CA TYR A 230 31.74 -18.72 -22.84
C TYR A 230 30.61 -18.04 -23.63
N ASP A 231 29.39 -17.94 -23.11
CA ASP A 231 28.26 -17.30 -23.81
C ASP A 231 28.38 -15.75 -23.92
N TYR A 232 29.49 -15.17 -23.46
CA TYR A 232 29.76 -13.72 -23.48
C TYR A 232 30.87 -13.30 -24.45
N ILE A 233 31.36 -14.21 -25.32
CA ILE A 233 32.50 -13.95 -26.25
C ILE A 233 32.10 -14.13 -27.74
N GLU A 234 30.82 -14.11 -28.09
CA GLU A 234 30.39 -14.01 -29.51
C GLU A 234 29.69 -12.68 -29.82
#